data_AF-A0A4Q5S9K1-F1
#
_entry.id   AF-A0A4Q5S9K1-F1
#
_cell.length_a   1.000
_cell.length_b   1.000
_cell.length_c   1.000
_cell.angle_alpha   90.00
_cell.angle_beta   90.00
_cell.angle_gamma   90.00
#
_symmetry.space_group_name_H-M   'P 1'
#
loop_
_entity.id
_entity.type
_entity.pdbx_description
1 polymer ?
#
loop_
_entity_poly.entity_id
_entity_poly.type
_entity_poly.pdbx_seq_one_letter_code
_entity_poly.pdbx_strand_id
1 'polypeptide(L)' 'VVYISLTRSNAEGSIGFLSDYRRMNVAITRARAKLVLVGDSSTLAKTAFYSELIGYAEQLGGYESVWDY' A
#
# COMPACT_ATOMS: atom_id res chain seq x y z
N VAL A 1 -9.45 3.88 13.42
CA VAL A 1 -9.29 3.57 11.97
C VAL A 1 -8.26 4.53 11.40
N VAL A 2 -7.37 4.08 10.51
CA VAL A 2 -6.33 4.91 9.86
C VAL A 2 -6.45 4.76 8.35
N TYR A 3 -6.36 5.88 7.64
CA TYR A 3 -6.33 5.93 6.17
C TYR A 3 -4.96 6.47 5.74
N ILE A 4 -4.32 5.79 4.79
CA ILE A 4 -3.03 6.20 4.23
C ILE A 4 -3.17 6.24 2.71
N SER A 5 -2.88 7.39 2.12
CA SER A 5 -2.68 7.50 0.67
C SER A 5 -1.19 7.38 0.36
N LEU A 6 -0.84 6.46 -0.53
CA LEU A 6 0.53 6.22 -0.95
C LEU A 6 0.98 7.21 -2.03
N THR A 7 0.04 7.91 -2.69
CA THR A 7 0.23 9.06 -3.62
C THR A 7 1.12 8.82 -4.85
N ARG A 8 1.88 7.72 -4.91
CA ARG A 8 2.79 7.41 -6.00
C ARG A 8 2.06 6.60 -7.07
N SER A 9 2.04 7.16 -8.27
CA SER A 9 1.61 6.51 -9.50
C SER A 9 2.49 7.02 -10.63
N ASN A 10 3.30 6.16 -11.24
CA ASN A 10 4.14 6.48 -12.40
C ASN A 10 4.60 5.21 -13.12
N ALA A 11 4.85 5.32 -14.43
CA ALA A 11 5.21 4.18 -15.28
C ALA A 11 6.57 3.56 -14.89
N GLU A 12 7.47 4.36 -14.33
CA GLU A 12 8.80 3.94 -13.91
C GLU A 12 8.72 3.03 -12.66
N GLY A 13 7.64 3.11 -11.86
CA GLY A 13 7.52 2.41 -10.57
C GLY A 13 8.37 3.01 -9.47
N SER A 14 8.71 4.29 -9.60
CA SER A 14 9.49 5.04 -8.62
C SER A 14 8.64 5.39 -7.41
N ILE A 15 8.93 4.75 -6.28
CA ILE A 15 8.19 4.93 -5.01
C ILE A 15 8.72 6.13 -4.19
N GLY A 16 9.96 6.60 -4.44
CA GLY A 16 10.53 7.76 -3.77
C GLY A 16 10.53 7.62 -2.24
N PHE A 17 9.87 8.53 -1.51
CA PHE A 17 9.83 8.54 -0.04
C PHE A 17 9.24 7.27 0.59
N LEU A 18 8.45 6.50 -0.19
CA LEU A 18 7.88 5.23 0.23
C LEU A 18 8.91 4.09 0.35
N SER A 19 10.15 4.31 -0.09
CA SER A 19 11.27 3.38 0.13
C SER A 19 11.75 3.38 1.58
N ASP A 20 11.37 4.38 2.38
CA ASP A 20 11.63 4.40 3.82
C ASP A 20 10.60 3.51 4.55
N TYR A 21 10.89 2.21 4.59
CA TYR A 21 10.02 1.22 5.23
C TYR A 21 9.81 1.46 6.73
N ARG A 22 10.72 2.17 7.41
CA ARG A 22 10.54 2.53 8.81
C ARG A 22 9.36 3.48 8.98
N ARG A 23 9.20 4.45 8.08
CA ARG A 23 8.03 5.34 8.07
C ARG A 23 6.75 4.57 7.77
N MET A 24 6.81 3.62 6.85
CA MET A 24 5.65 2.79 6.52
C MET A 24 5.22 1.92 7.71
N ASN A 25 6.17 1.28 8.40
CA ASN A 25 5.88 0.50 9.61
C ASN A 25 5.22 1.35 10.70
N VAL A 26 5.70 2.57 10.93
CA VAL A 26 5.07 3.50 11.89
C VAL A 26 3.65 3.86 11.46
N ALA A 27 3.42 4.11 10.18
CA ALA A 27 2.10 4.47 9.67
C ALA A 27 1.10 3.30 9.81
N ILE A 28 1.52 2.08 9.46
CA ILE A 28 0.73 0.85 9.57
C ILE A 28 0.38 0.55 11.03
N THR A 29 1.36 0.56 11.93
CA THR A 29 1.19 0.19 13.35
C THR A 29 0.35 1.17 14.17
N ARG A 30 0.04 2.37 13.65
CA ARG A 30 -0.89 3.31 14.28
C ARG A 30 -2.35 2.85 14.20
N ALA A 31 -2.70 1.97 13.28
CA ALA A 31 -4.06 1.47 13.15
C ALA A 31 -4.39 0.48 14.28
N ARG A 32 -5.38 0.83 15.12
CA ARG A 32 -5.84 -0.05 16.23
C ARG A 32 -7.05 -0.93 15.89
N ALA A 33 -7.81 -0.56 14.85
CA ALA A 33 -9.10 -1.20 14.56
C ALA A 33 -9.29 -1.53 13.07
N LYS A 34 -8.88 -0.63 12.18
CA LYS A 34 -8.89 -0.83 10.72
C LYS A 34 -7.82 0.06 10.10
N LEU A 35 -7.12 -0.48 9.11
CA LEU A 35 -6.18 0.22 8.25
C LEU A 35 -6.73 0.19 6.82
N VAL A 36 -6.72 1.34 6.15
CA VAL A 36 -7.08 1.45 4.73
C VAL A 36 -5.92 2.10 4.00
N LEU A 37 -5.39 1.39 3.01
CA LEU A 37 -4.31 1.86 2.14
C LEU A 37 -4.89 2.15 0.76
N VAL A 38 -4.60 3.32 0.22
CA VAL A 38 -5.02 3.71 -1.13
C VAL A 38 -3.77 4.07 -1.93
N GLY A 39 -3.56 3.39 -3.05
CA GLY A 39 -2.38 3.60 -3.89
C GLY A 39 -2.48 2.86 -5.21
N ASP A 40 -1.54 3.15 -6.10
CA ASP A 40 -1.44 2.49 -7.40
C ASP A 40 -0.63 1.19 -7.25
N SER A 41 -1.33 0.05 -7.31
CA SER A 41 -0.72 -1.28 -7.20
C SER A 41 0.31 -1.54 -8.28
N SER A 42 0.15 -1.01 -9.50
CA SER A 42 1.11 -1.19 -10.60
C SER A 42 2.45 -0.51 -10.35
N THR A 43 2.42 0.65 -9.69
CA THR A 43 3.62 1.40 -9.29
C THR A 43 4.28 0.78 -8.05
N LEU A 44 3.47 0.39 -7.06
CA LEU A 44 3.96 -0.08 -5.76
C LEU A 44 4.50 -1.52 -5.80
N ALA A 45 3.83 -2.43 -6.53
CA ALA A 45 4.19 -3.84 -6.60
C ALA A 45 5.55 -4.12 -7.24
N LYS A 46 6.20 -3.10 -7.85
CA LYS A 46 7.60 -3.22 -8.32
C LYS A 46 8.59 -3.39 -7.16
N THR A 47 8.18 -3.10 -5.93
CA THR A 47 9.00 -3.29 -4.74
C THR A 47 8.53 -4.51 -3.96
N ALA A 48 9.47 -5.37 -3.54
CA ALA A 48 9.16 -6.62 -2.82
C ALA A 48 8.24 -6.39 -1.61
N PHE A 49 8.56 -5.39 -0.78
CA PHE A 49 7.76 -5.04 0.41
C PHE A 49 6.27 -4.78 0.09
N TYR A 50 5.99 -3.95 -0.91
CA TYR A 50 4.60 -3.60 -1.25
C TYR A 50 3.91 -4.74 -2.01
N SER A 51 4.64 -5.51 -2.81
CA SER A 51 4.12 -6.72 -3.45
C SER A 51 3.65 -7.74 -2.40
N GLU A 52 4.48 -8.00 -1.39
CA GLU A 52 4.12 -8.86 -0.25
C GLU A 52 2.95 -8.32 0.56
N LEU A 53 2.92 -7.00 0.82
CA LEU A 53 1.82 -6.35 1.53
C LEU A 53 0.49 -6.44 0.79
N ILE A 54 0.50 -6.24 -0.52
CA ILE A 54 -0.68 -6.37 -1.39
C ILE A 54 -1.14 -7.83 -1.41
N GLY A 55 -0.23 -8.78 -1.60
CA GLY A 55 -0.55 -10.21 -1.58
C GLY A 55 -1.12 -10.67 -0.23
N TYR A 56 -0.60 -10.14 0.88
CA TYR A 56 -1.17 -10.37 2.20
C TYR A 56 -2.61 -9.82 2.33
N ALA A 57 -2.86 -8.60 1.84
CA ALA A 57 -4.20 -8.02 1.86
C ALA A 57 -5.18 -8.80 0.97
N GLU A 58 -4.73 -9.30 -0.17
CA GLU A 58 -5.52 -10.15 -1.08
C GLU A 58 -5.87 -11.49 -0.43
N GLN A 59 -4.94 -12.15 0.26
CA GLN A 59 -5.20 -13.39 1.02
C GLN A 59 -6.25 -13.20 2.12
N LEU A 60 -6.37 -11.99 2.67
CA LEU A 60 -7.39 -11.65 3.66
C LEU A 60 -8.73 -11.21 3.03
N GLY A 61 -8.84 -11.17 1.70
CA GLY A 61 -10.01 -10.65 0.99
C GLY A 61 -10.21 -9.14 1.14
N GLY A 62 -9.14 -8.41 1.47
CA GLY A 62 -9.15 -6.95 1.70
C GLY A 62 -8.59 -6.11 0.56
N TYR A 63 -8.26 -6.71 -0.58
CA TYR A 63 -7.86 -6.01 -1.79
C TYR A 63 -9.09 -5.70 -2.65
N GLU A 64 -9.32 -4.43 -2.93
CA GLU A 64 -10.39 -3.97 -3.82
C GLU A 64 -9.78 -3.09 -4.91
N SER A 65 -10.15 -3.36 -6.17
CA SER A 65 -9.72 -2.54 -7.31
C SER A 65 -10.66 -1.36 -7.46
N VAL A 66 -10.12 -0.18 -7.80
CA VAL A 66 -10.94 0.99 -8.14
C VAL A 66 -11.79 0.73 -9.39
N TRP A 67 -11.39 -0.20 -10.25
CA TRP A 67 -12.13 -0.60 -11.44
C TRP A 67 -13.36 -1.46 -11.17
N ASP A 68 -13.52 -1.97 -9.94
CA ASP A 68 -14.66 -2.80 -9.54
C ASP A 68 -15.86 -1.95 -9.07
N TYR A 69 -15.75 -0.61 -9.12
CA TYR A 69 -16.77 0.38 -8.78
C TYR A 69 -17.10 1.28 -9.98
#